data_AF-A0A353ME35-F1
#
_entry.id   AF-A0A353ME35-F1
#
_cell.length_a   1.000
_cell.length_b   1.000
_cell.length_c   1.000
_cell.angle_alpha   90.00
_cell.angle_beta   90.00
_cell.angle_gamma   90.00
#
_symmetry.space_group_name_H-M   'P 1'
#
loop_
_entity.id
_entity.type
_entity.pdbx_description
1 polymer ?
#
loop_
_entity_poly.entity_id
_entity_poly.type
_entity_poly.pdbx_seq_one_letter_code
_entity_poly.pdbx_strand_id
1 'polypeptide(L)'
;MNLNAANLQLACDWFHDVVADHLKGQLRQDEEGQIGSLNLWSEESGLAKFIAIHQPDYEEFVVLMLALIPNLKPGFFHKIIAEHLPEGGDFPEFGGVQGASHRGLLATGETAQCILAGEDIKKRIAVQRMLSSGHWFSKKRILWLEPVREGEPPMSGRLILDPEIAERLTTGTVSKPRFSIDFPAEHLETEMEWDDLVLQPSTLRQIREIENWIKHSDTLLREWGMKKRIKPGYRALFHGPPGTGKTLTATLLGKYTGKDVYRIDLSQVVSKYIGETEKNLSGLFHKAENKEWILFFDEADALFGKRTDIRDAHDKYANQETAYLLQRIEGYDGLVILATNQRGNMDDAFTRRFQAIVHFPMPRPEERYHIWSKAFPPQIEIGKEIDWRQIAARFELAGAGIMNVTHHCALEALADQSRSLDIKRLEAAIMREYSKEGKVV
;
A
#
# COMPACT_ATOMS: atom_id res chain seq x y z
N MET A 1 6.01 -29.99 -7.62
CA MET A 1 5.38 -29.39 -8.82
C MET A 1 4.87 -28.03 -8.41
N ASN A 2 5.15 -26.96 -9.16
CA ASN A 2 4.61 -25.63 -8.82
C ASN A 2 3.09 -25.65 -9.09
N LEU A 3 2.28 -25.60 -8.03
CA LEU A 3 0.81 -25.67 -8.07
C LEU A 3 0.22 -24.59 -9.00
N ASN A 4 0.81 -23.39 -9.01
CA ASN A 4 0.39 -22.29 -9.89
C ASN A 4 0.65 -22.62 -11.35
N ALA A 5 1.84 -23.15 -11.67
CA ALA A 5 2.20 -23.47 -13.06
C ALA A 5 1.28 -24.53 -13.68
N ALA A 6 0.89 -25.56 -12.92
CA ALA A 6 -0.01 -26.61 -13.42
C ALA A 6 -1.40 -26.05 -13.79
N ASN A 7 -2.01 -25.28 -12.89
CA ASN A 7 -3.33 -24.68 -13.13
C ASN A 7 -3.28 -23.62 -14.25
N LEU A 8 -2.22 -22.82 -14.32
CA LEU A 8 -2.06 -21.82 -15.38
C LEU A 8 -1.86 -22.49 -16.74
N GLN A 9 -1.12 -23.61 -16.80
CA GLN A 9 -0.98 -24.35 -18.05
C GLN A 9 -2.33 -24.89 -18.53
N LEU A 10 -3.13 -25.49 -17.65
CA LEU A 10 -4.50 -25.94 -17.96
C LEU A 10 -5.39 -24.79 -18.45
N ALA A 11 -5.31 -23.62 -17.80
CA ALA A 11 -6.06 -22.44 -18.23
C ALA A 11 -5.58 -21.91 -19.59
N CYS A 12 -4.28 -21.95 -19.87
CA CYS A 12 -3.74 -21.58 -21.18
C CYS A 12 -4.18 -22.53 -22.29
N ASP A 13 -4.25 -23.84 -21.99
CA ASP A 13 -4.63 -24.87 -22.96
C ASP A 13 -6.15 -24.77 -23.24
N TRP A 14 -6.96 -24.60 -22.20
CA TRP A 14 -8.38 -24.29 -22.34
C TRP A 14 -8.60 -23.01 -23.17
N PHE A 15 -7.87 -21.94 -22.87
CA PHE A 15 -8.02 -20.67 -23.58
C PHE A 15 -7.53 -20.77 -25.03
N HIS A 16 -6.52 -21.60 -25.30
CA HIS A 16 -6.12 -21.94 -26.66
C HIS A 16 -7.28 -22.56 -27.44
N ASP A 17 -7.97 -23.53 -26.86
CA ASP A 17 -9.12 -24.17 -27.50
C ASP A 17 -10.26 -23.17 -27.78
N VAL A 18 -10.51 -22.23 -26.85
CA VAL A 18 -11.48 -21.13 -27.06
C VAL A 18 -11.14 -20.26 -28.27
N VAL A 19 -9.89 -19.81 -28.37
CA VAL A 19 -9.50 -18.93 -29.48
C VAL A 19 -9.42 -19.73 -30.80
N ALA A 20 -8.96 -20.97 -30.77
CA ALA A 20 -8.90 -21.83 -31.96
C ALA A 20 -10.29 -22.15 -32.51
N ASP A 21 -11.26 -22.47 -31.64
CA ASP A 21 -12.64 -22.75 -32.04
C ASP A 21 -13.27 -21.54 -32.74
N HIS A 22 -13.10 -20.36 -32.15
CA HIS A 22 -13.56 -19.11 -32.75
C HIS A 22 -12.93 -18.85 -34.13
N LEU A 23 -11.60 -18.99 -34.25
CA LEU A 23 -10.89 -18.78 -35.52
C LEU A 23 -11.33 -19.78 -36.60
N LYS A 24 -11.62 -21.04 -36.24
CA LYS A 24 -12.17 -22.04 -37.18
C LYS A 24 -13.56 -21.66 -37.66
N GLY A 25 -14.45 -21.25 -36.74
CA GLY A 25 -15.81 -20.82 -37.08
C GLY A 25 -15.82 -19.64 -38.06
N GLN A 26 -14.94 -18.65 -37.87
CA GLN A 26 -14.86 -17.49 -38.77
C GLN A 26 -14.15 -17.78 -40.10
N LEU A 27 -13.01 -18.48 -40.08
CA LEU A 27 -12.17 -18.65 -41.29
C LEU A 27 -12.58 -19.85 -42.15
N ARG A 28 -13.19 -20.88 -41.58
CA ARG A 28 -13.48 -22.15 -42.27
C ARG A 28 -14.96 -22.49 -42.38
N GLN A 29 -15.86 -21.68 -41.78
CA GLN A 29 -17.31 -21.95 -41.72
C GLN A 29 -17.65 -23.35 -41.15
N ASP A 30 -16.82 -23.85 -40.23
CA ASP A 30 -17.08 -25.10 -39.50
C ASP A 30 -18.06 -24.86 -38.33
N GLU A 31 -18.78 -25.90 -37.88
CA GLU A 31 -19.65 -25.82 -36.69
C GLU A 31 -18.82 -25.57 -35.41
N GLU A 32 -19.25 -24.61 -34.57
CA GLU A 32 -18.64 -24.32 -33.26
C GLU A 32 -18.56 -25.59 -32.40
N GLY A 33 -17.37 -25.91 -31.92
CA GLY A 33 -17.12 -27.08 -31.07
C GLY A 33 -17.57 -26.87 -29.63
N GLN A 34 -17.87 -27.97 -28.93
CA GLN A 34 -18.21 -27.90 -27.51
C GLN A 34 -16.93 -27.81 -26.66
N ILE A 35 -16.62 -26.61 -26.16
CA ILE A 35 -15.46 -26.36 -25.30
C ILE A 35 -15.70 -26.97 -23.92
N GLY A 36 -14.78 -27.82 -23.47
CA GLY A 36 -14.84 -28.46 -22.15
C GLY A 36 -14.72 -27.47 -20.98
N SER A 37 -15.21 -27.87 -19.81
CA SER A 37 -15.05 -27.09 -18.58
C SER A 37 -13.59 -27.10 -18.10
N LEU A 38 -13.11 -25.96 -17.60
CA LEU A 38 -11.78 -25.86 -16.99
C LEU A 38 -11.74 -26.62 -15.65
N ASN A 39 -11.02 -27.74 -15.61
CA ASN A 39 -10.83 -28.54 -14.40
C ASN A 39 -9.45 -28.26 -13.80
N LEU A 40 -9.39 -27.49 -12.72
CA LEU A 40 -8.13 -27.16 -12.06
C LEU A 40 -7.57 -28.34 -11.25
N TRP A 41 -6.25 -28.42 -11.18
CA TRP A 41 -5.52 -29.47 -10.47
C TRP A 41 -5.45 -29.25 -8.96
N SER A 42 -5.46 -28.00 -8.49
CA SER A 42 -5.38 -27.64 -7.07
C SER A 42 -6.22 -26.42 -6.74
N GLU A 43 -6.84 -26.41 -5.56
CA GLU A 43 -7.58 -25.25 -5.03
C GLU A 43 -6.66 -24.17 -4.43
N GLU A 44 -5.38 -24.49 -4.20
CA GLU A 44 -4.45 -23.61 -3.49
C GLU A 44 -3.74 -22.60 -4.40
N SER A 45 -3.88 -22.74 -5.72
CA SER A 45 -3.23 -21.85 -6.68
C SER A 45 -3.86 -20.44 -6.68
N GLY A 46 -3.10 -19.43 -7.09
CA GLY A 46 -3.59 -18.06 -7.21
C GLY A 46 -4.82 -17.95 -8.11
N LEU A 47 -4.81 -18.65 -9.25
CA LEU A 47 -5.96 -18.76 -10.16
C LEU A 47 -7.17 -19.43 -9.51
N ALA A 48 -6.96 -20.55 -8.79
CA ALA A 48 -8.05 -21.26 -8.13
C ALA A 48 -8.72 -20.42 -7.05
N LYS A 49 -7.91 -19.76 -6.20
CA LYS A 49 -8.40 -18.81 -5.19
C LYS A 49 -9.16 -17.65 -5.81
N PHE A 50 -8.65 -17.11 -6.93
CA PHE A 50 -9.34 -16.05 -7.65
C PHE A 50 -10.73 -16.50 -8.13
N ILE A 51 -10.83 -17.66 -8.77
CA ILE A 51 -12.11 -18.21 -9.26
C ILE A 51 -13.05 -18.48 -8.09
N ALA A 52 -12.56 -19.03 -6.97
CA ALA A 52 -13.37 -19.29 -5.79
C ALA A 52 -13.96 -18.01 -5.16
N ILE A 53 -13.18 -16.92 -5.13
CA ILE A 53 -13.59 -15.63 -4.54
C ILE A 53 -14.55 -14.86 -5.45
N HIS A 54 -14.26 -14.84 -6.75
CA HIS A 54 -14.95 -13.95 -7.69
C HIS A 54 -16.04 -14.65 -8.50
N GLN A 55 -15.96 -15.98 -8.65
CA GLN A 55 -16.88 -16.80 -9.42
C GLN A 55 -17.19 -16.22 -10.80
N PRO A 56 -16.16 -15.91 -11.63
CA PRO A 56 -16.39 -15.34 -12.94
C PRO A 56 -17.20 -16.31 -13.81
N ASP A 57 -18.11 -15.77 -14.61
CA ASP A 57 -18.78 -16.55 -15.65
C ASP A 57 -17.81 -16.88 -16.82
N TYR A 58 -18.33 -17.57 -17.84
CA TYR A 58 -17.52 -18.01 -18.97
C TYR A 58 -16.92 -16.82 -19.72
N GLU A 59 -17.73 -15.84 -20.11
CA GLU A 59 -17.32 -14.66 -20.85
C GLU A 59 -16.32 -13.80 -20.07
N GLU A 60 -16.58 -13.62 -18.77
CA GLU A 60 -15.67 -12.93 -17.85
C GLU A 60 -14.31 -13.63 -17.76
N PHE A 61 -14.31 -14.96 -17.68
CA PHE A 61 -13.08 -15.72 -17.60
C PHE A 61 -12.27 -15.67 -18.91
N VAL A 62 -12.94 -15.66 -20.07
CA VAL A 62 -12.28 -15.42 -21.38
C VAL A 62 -11.62 -14.03 -21.41
N VAL A 63 -12.31 -12.98 -20.94
CA VAL A 63 -11.72 -11.62 -20.87
C VAL A 63 -10.54 -11.55 -19.91
N LEU A 64 -10.61 -12.23 -18.77
CA LEU A 64 -9.48 -12.34 -17.85
C LEU A 64 -8.27 -13.00 -18.53
N MET A 65 -8.50 -14.11 -19.24
CA MET A 65 -7.44 -14.82 -19.95
C MET A 65 -6.84 -13.99 -21.09
N LEU A 66 -7.65 -13.21 -21.81
CA LEU A 66 -7.19 -12.28 -22.85
C LEU A 66 -6.14 -11.30 -22.32
N ALA A 67 -6.33 -10.78 -21.12
CA ALA A 67 -5.39 -9.86 -20.50
C ALA A 67 -4.24 -10.55 -19.75
N LEU A 68 -4.44 -11.77 -19.24
CA LEU A 68 -3.42 -12.52 -18.51
C LEU A 68 -2.40 -13.17 -19.45
N ILE A 69 -2.84 -13.74 -20.58
CA ILE A 69 -2.00 -14.58 -21.45
C ILE A 69 -0.71 -13.90 -21.95
N PRO A 70 -0.65 -12.58 -22.24
CA PRO A 70 0.60 -11.95 -22.66
C PRO A 70 1.69 -11.95 -21.57
N ASN A 71 1.30 -12.04 -20.29
CA ASN A 71 2.21 -12.16 -19.16
C ASN A 71 2.80 -13.58 -19.02
N LEU A 72 2.11 -14.59 -19.56
CA LEU A 72 2.49 -16.01 -19.48
C LEU A 72 3.20 -16.49 -20.74
N LYS A 73 2.61 -16.19 -21.90
CA LYS A 73 3.03 -16.63 -23.23
C LYS A 73 2.96 -15.42 -24.19
N PRO A 74 3.98 -14.54 -24.22
CA PRO A 74 3.97 -13.31 -25.04
C PRO A 74 3.68 -13.53 -26.54
N GLY A 75 4.06 -14.68 -27.08
CA GLY A 75 3.82 -15.04 -28.49
C GLY A 75 2.52 -15.79 -28.74
N PHE A 76 1.62 -15.90 -27.77
CA PHE A 76 0.42 -16.75 -27.85
C PHE A 76 -0.46 -16.42 -29.06
N PHE A 77 -0.92 -15.17 -29.19
CA PHE A 77 -1.85 -14.78 -30.27
C PHE A 77 -1.22 -14.91 -31.65
N HIS A 78 0.05 -14.51 -31.81
CA HIS A 78 0.74 -14.66 -33.10
C HIS A 78 0.85 -16.13 -33.53
N LYS A 79 1.11 -17.05 -32.58
CA LYS A 79 1.20 -18.49 -32.88
C LYS A 79 -0.15 -19.06 -33.32
N ILE A 80 -1.22 -18.79 -32.54
CA ILE A 80 -2.53 -19.38 -32.84
C ILE A 80 -3.15 -18.81 -34.12
N ILE A 81 -2.93 -17.53 -34.41
CA ILE A 81 -3.35 -16.91 -35.68
C ILE A 81 -2.58 -17.55 -36.85
N ALA A 82 -1.27 -17.73 -36.73
CA ALA A 82 -0.44 -18.34 -37.78
C ALA A 82 -0.82 -19.81 -38.07
N GLU A 83 -1.28 -20.56 -37.07
CA GLU A 83 -1.80 -21.92 -37.25
C GLU A 83 -3.04 -21.98 -38.15
N HIS A 84 -3.84 -20.90 -38.17
CA HIS A 84 -5.09 -20.81 -38.92
C HIS A 84 -4.96 -20.00 -40.22
N LEU A 85 -3.89 -19.20 -40.36
CA LEU A 85 -3.51 -18.45 -41.57
C LEU A 85 -2.10 -18.84 -42.08
N PRO A 86 -1.90 -20.10 -42.53
CA PRO A 86 -0.59 -20.63 -42.90
C PRO A 86 0.02 -19.99 -44.16
N GLU A 87 -0.79 -19.38 -45.03
CA GLU A 87 -0.31 -18.67 -46.22
C GLU A 87 0.19 -17.24 -45.92
N GLY A 88 0.11 -16.81 -44.66
CA GLY A 88 0.38 -15.45 -44.24
C GLY A 88 -0.79 -14.50 -44.54
N GLY A 89 -0.87 -13.43 -43.77
CA GLY A 89 -1.96 -12.46 -43.82
C GLY A 89 -2.07 -11.70 -42.52
N ASP A 90 -2.72 -10.53 -42.57
CA ASP A 90 -3.15 -9.83 -41.36
C ASP A 90 -4.57 -10.29 -41.02
N PHE A 91 -4.92 -10.33 -39.74
CA PHE A 91 -6.29 -10.61 -39.30
C PHE A 91 -6.80 -9.41 -38.47
N PRO A 92 -7.11 -8.28 -39.13
CA PRO A 92 -7.40 -7.02 -38.43
C PRO A 92 -8.63 -7.10 -37.53
N GLU A 93 -9.58 -7.99 -37.88
CA GLU A 93 -10.81 -8.24 -37.13
C GLU A 93 -10.55 -8.82 -35.73
N PHE A 94 -9.39 -9.45 -35.52
CA PHE A 94 -8.93 -9.88 -34.20
C PHE A 94 -8.68 -8.69 -33.24
N GLY A 95 -8.45 -7.50 -33.79
CA GLY A 95 -8.01 -6.33 -33.03
C GLY A 95 -6.66 -6.56 -32.35
N GLY A 96 -6.44 -5.83 -31.25
CA GLY A 96 -5.19 -5.86 -30.50
C GLY A 96 -4.17 -4.85 -31.00
N VAL A 97 -3.18 -4.57 -30.16
CA VAL A 97 -2.12 -3.59 -30.45
C VAL A 97 -0.76 -4.12 -30.04
N GLN A 98 0.29 -3.61 -30.68
CA GLN A 98 1.67 -3.88 -30.26
C GLN A 98 2.07 -2.94 -29.12
N GLY A 99 2.74 -3.49 -28.11
CA GLY A 99 3.26 -2.68 -27.00
C GLY A 99 4.58 -2.01 -27.35
N ALA A 100 4.89 -0.86 -26.72
CA ALA A 100 6.16 -0.15 -26.93
C ALA A 100 7.39 -1.01 -26.58
N SER A 101 7.27 -1.85 -25.54
CA SER A 101 8.34 -2.75 -25.08
C SER A 101 7.96 -4.23 -25.19
N HIS A 102 6.72 -4.52 -25.60
CA HIS A 102 6.20 -5.88 -25.73
C HIS A 102 6.06 -6.22 -27.21
N ARG A 103 6.82 -7.23 -27.66
CA ARG A 103 6.86 -7.66 -29.08
C ARG A 103 5.69 -8.56 -29.50
N GLY A 104 4.82 -8.93 -28.56
CA GLY A 104 3.59 -9.68 -28.84
C GLY A 104 2.38 -8.76 -29.07
N LEU A 105 1.22 -9.39 -29.27
CA LEU A 105 -0.05 -8.70 -29.42
C LEU A 105 -0.71 -8.56 -28.04
N LEU A 106 -1.14 -7.34 -27.72
CA LEU A 106 -1.90 -7.03 -26.51
C LEU A 106 -3.38 -6.91 -26.89
N ALA A 107 -4.24 -7.70 -26.24
CA ALA A 107 -5.67 -7.72 -26.52
C ALA A 107 -6.34 -6.36 -26.21
N THR A 108 -7.29 -5.97 -27.06
CA THR A 108 -8.15 -4.79 -26.86
C THR A 108 -9.59 -5.22 -26.56
N GLY A 109 -10.46 -4.25 -26.30
CA GLY A 109 -11.90 -4.49 -26.24
C GLY A 109 -12.44 -5.08 -27.54
N GLU A 110 -11.89 -4.69 -28.69
CA GLU A 110 -12.20 -5.28 -30.00
C GLU A 110 -11.81 -6.75 -30.06
N THR A 111 -10.65 -7.13 -29.51
CA THR A 111 -10.27 -8.55 -29.39
C THR A 111 -11.26 -9.35 -28.55
N ALA A 112 -11.72 -8.78 -27.44
CA ALA A 112 -12.77 -9.40 -26.63
C ALA A 112 -14.09 -9.53 -27.40
N GLN A 113 -14.49 -8.53 -28.16
CA GLN A 113 -15.69 -8.57 -29.00
C GLN A 113 -15.56 -9.59 -30.13
N CYS A 114 -14.40 -9.67 -30.79
CA CYS A 114 -14.11 -10.65 -31.82
C CYS A 114 -14.38 -12.05 -31.26
N ILE A 115 -13.65 -12.45 -30.21
CA ILE A 115 -13.70 -13.81 -29.67
C ILE A 115 -15.07 -14.18 -29.07
N LEU A 116 -15.69 -13.27 -28.31
CA LEU A 116 -16.92 -13.60 -27.58
C LEU A 116 -18.21 -13.37 -28.36
N ALA A 117 -18.18 -12.48 -29.35
CA ALA A 117 -19.39 -12.02 -30.02
C ALA A 117 -19.36 -12.20 -31.54
N GLY A 118 -18.18 -12.31 -32.17
CA GLY A 118 -18.07 -12.29 -33.63
C GLY A 118 -18.84 -11.09 -34.20
N GLU A 119 -19.76 -11.33 -35.13
CA GLU A 119 -20.60 -10.30 -35.74
C GLU A 119 -21.95 -10.06 -35.01
N ASP A 120 -22.24 -10.77 -33.91
CA ASP A 120 -23.49 -10.58 -33.16
C ASP A 120 -23.47 -9.28 -32.34
N ILE A 121 -24.24 -8.29 -32.82
CA ILE A 121 -24.36 -6.96 -32.21
C ILE A 121 -24.83 -7.02 -30.75
N LYS A 122 -25.77 -7.92 -30.42
CA LYS A 122 -26.29 -8.02 -29.04
C LYS A 122 -25.20 -8.50 -28.09
N LYS A 123 -24.44 -9.52 -28.51
CA LYS A 123 -23.29 -10.02 -27.74
C LYS A 123 -22.18 -8.97 -27.65
N ARG A 124 -21.89 -8.22 -28.73
CA ARG A 124 -20.90 -7.13 -28.70
C ARG A 124 -21.24 -6.03 -27.68
N ILE A 125 -22.51 -5.67 -27.57
CA ILE A 125 -22.99 -4.72 -26.54
C ILE A 125 -22.85 -5.30 -25.13
N ALA A 126 -23.06 -6.60 -24.94
CA ALA A 126 -22.86 -7.26 -23.66
C ALA A 126 -21.38 -7.19 -23.23
N VAL A 127 -20.44 -7.47 -24.13
CA VAL A 127 -18.99 -7.33 -23.89
C VAL A 127 -18.63 -5.88 -23.52
N GLN A 128 -19.21 -4.89 -24.20
CA GLN A 128 -19.00 -3.47 -23.87
C GLN A 128 -19.48 -3.13 -22.45
N ARG A 129 -20.61 -3.69 -22.01
CA ARG A 129 -21.11 -3.50 -20.63
C ARG A 129 -20.20 -4.15 -19.59
N MET A 130 -19.69 -5.35 -19.89
CA MET A 130 -18.72 -6.06 -19.05
C MET A 130 -17.41 -5.28 -18.88
N LEU A 131 -16.95 -4.56 -19.91
CA LEU A 131 -15.74 -3.74 -19.85
C LEU A 131 -15.98 -2.30 -19.39
N SER A 132 -17.22 -1.97 -18.98
CA SER A 132 -17.56 -0.64 -18.47
C SER A 132 -17.04 -0.39 -17.05
N SER A 133 -16.96 0.88 -16.65
CA SER A 133 -16.60 1.28 -15.28
C SER A 133 -17.60 0.79 -14.23
N GLY A 134 -18.83 0.42 -14.63
CA GLY A 134 -19.87 -0.10 -13.76
C GLY A 134 -19.74 -1.59 -13.43
N HIS A 135 -18.92 -2.34 -14.19
CA HIS A 135 -18.73 -3.78 -13.99
C HIS A 135 -17.85 -4.10 -12.78
N TRP A 136 -17.93 -5.33 -12.26
CA TRP A 136 -17.14 -5.71 -11.09
C TRP A 136 -15.64 -5.78 -11.39
N PHE A 137 -15.23 -6.04 -12.63
CA PHE A 137 -13.82 -5.94 -13.03
C PHE A 137 -13.23 -4.56 -12.72
N SER A 138 -13.90 -3.50 -13.19
CA SER A 138 -13.49 -2.12 -12.96
C SER A 138 -13.65 -1.71 -11.49
N LYS A 139 -14.80 -2.03 -10.87
CA LYS A 139 -15.09 -1.67 -9.47
C LYS A 139 -14.15 -2.33 -8.46
N LYS A 140 -13.73 -3.57 -8.71
CA LYS A 140 -12.79 -4.31 -7.87
C LYS A 140 -11.33 -4.17 -8.32
N ARG A 141 -11.04 -3.30 -9.32
CA ARG A 141 -9.68 -3.04 -9.84
C ARG A 141 -8.97 -4.31 -10.28
N ILE A 142 -9.67 -5.14 -11.04
CA ILE A 142 -9.12 -6.39 -11.55
C ILE A 142 -8.63 -6.18 -12.97
N LEU A 143 -9.51 -5.68 -13.83
CA LEU A 143 -9.24 -5.46 -15.23
C LEU A 143 -10.07 -4.27 -15.71
N TRP A 144 -9.52 -3.49 -16.63
CA TRP A 144 -10.24 -2.38 -17.25
C TRP A 144 -9.75 -2.13 -18.68
N LEU A 145 -10.54 -1.34 -19.41
CA LEU A 145 -10.19 -0.88 -20.73
C LEU A 145 -9.43 0.44 -20.64
N GLU A 146 -8.26 0.53 -21.27
CA GLU A 146 -7.50 1.77 -21.36
C GLU A 146 -8.28 2.83 -22.15
N PRO A 147 -8.35 4.09 -21.67
CA PRO A 147 -8.99 5.15 -22.43
C PRO A 147 -8.23 5.44 -23.73
N VAL A 148 -8.99 5.61 -24.80
CA VAL A 148 -8.49 5.93 -26.14
C VAL A 148 -8.53 7.43 -26.41
N ARG A 149 -7.93 7.86 -27.53
CA ARG A 149 -7.96 9.27 -27.93
C ARG A 149 -9.37 9.70 -28.31
N GLU A 150 -9.62 11.00 -28.22
CA GLU A 150 -10.91 11.56 -28.63
C GLU A 150 -11.17 11.25 -30.11
N GLY A 151 -12.37 10.71 -30.40
CA GLY A 151 -12.77 10.26 -31.74
C GLY A 151 -12.49 8.79 -32.03
N GLU A 152 -11.70 8.09 -31.21
CA GLU A 152 -11.51 6.64 -31.35
C GLU A 152 -12.64 5.86 -30.63
N PRO A 153 -13.07 4.69 -31.15
CA PRO A 153 -14.02 3.83 -30.48
C PRO A 153 -13.48 3.38 -29.10
N PRO A 154 -14.28 3.40 -28.03
CA PRO A 154 -13.80 2.98 -26.70
C PRO A 154 -13.20 1.56 -26.69
N MET A 155 -13.76 0.66 -27.51
CA MET A 155 -13.32 -0.74 -27.60
C MET A 155 -11.93 -0.93 -28.20
N SER A 156 -11.36 0.07 -28.87
CA SER A 156 -9.99 0.02 -29.37
C SER A 156 -8.96 0.13 -28.23
N GLY A 157 -9.40 0.43 -27.00
CA GLY A 157 -8.54 0.47 -25.81
C GLY A 157 -7.96 -0.90 -25.44
N ARG A 158 -6.76 -0.90 -24.87
CA ARG A 158 -6.09 -2.12 -24.38
C ARG A 158 -6.80 -2.68 -23.14
N LEU A 159 -6.85 -4.01 -23.03
CA LEU A 159 -7.23 -4.66 -21.78
C LEU A 159 -6.05 -4.59 -20.81
N ILE A 160 -6.23 -3.87 -19.71
CA ILE A 160 -5.23 -3.72 -18.66
C ILE A 160 -5.63 -4.61 -17.49
N LEU A 161 -4.82 -5.63 -17.21
CA LEU A 161 -4.89 -6.41 -15.98
C LEU A 161 -4.12 -5.67 -14.88
N ASP A 162 -4.70 -5.58 -13.68
CA ASP A 162 -4.01 -5.00 -12.55
C ASP A 162 -2.71 -5.78 -12.25
N PRO A 163 -1.55 -5.12 -12.10
CA PRO A 163 -0.27 -5.81 -11.88
C PRO A 163 -0.26 -6.72 -10.65
N GLU A 164 -0.97 -6.38 -9.58
CA GLU A 164 -1.04 -7.21 -8.38
C GLU A 164 -1.93 -8.44 -8.60
N ILE A 165 -2.97 -8.30 -9.41
CA ILE A 165 -3.78 -9.45 -9.84
C ILE A 165 -2.96 -10.35 -10.75
N ALA A 166 -2.21 -9.79 -11.70
CA ALA A 166 -1.30 -10.56 -12.55
C ALA A 166 -0.26 -11.32 -11.70
N GLU A 167 0.39 -10.65 -10.75
CA GLU A 167 1.36 -11.28 -9.84
C GLU A 167 0.70 -12.37 -8.98
N ARG A 168 -0.49 -12.11 -8.44
CA ARG A 168 -1.24 -13.08 -7.63
C ARG A 168 -1.61 -14.32 -8.43
N LEU A 169 -2.13 -14.15 -9.64
CA LEU A 169 -2.53 -15.24 -10.52
C LEU A 169 -1.32 -16.08 -10.94
N THR A 170 -0.17 -15.44 -11.18
CA THR A 170 1.05 -16.11 -11.68
C THR A 170 1.90 -16.74 -10.58
N THR A 171 2.18 -16.00 -9.51
CA THR A 171 3.10 -16.40 -8.44
C THR A 171 2.38 -16.96 -7.21
N GLY A 172 1.10 -16.67 -7.04
CA GLY A 172 0.32 -16.98 -5.82
C GLY A 172 0.50 -15.96 -4.69
N THR A 173 1.37 -14.97 -4.85
CA THR A 173 1.66 -13.92 -3.86
C THR A 173 1.52 -12.53 -4.48
N VAL A 174 1.40 -11.50 -3.63
CA VAL A 174 1.50 -10.10 -4.07
C VAL A 174 2.65 -9.47 -3.31
N SER A 175 3.61 -8.90 -4.04
CA SER A 175 4.71 -8.18 -3.43
C SER A 175 4.21 -6.90 -2.79
N LYS A 176 4.67 -6.61 -1.57
CA LYS A 176 4.40 -5.31 -0.94
C LYS A 176 5.04 -4.21 -1.80
N PRO A 177 4.31 -3.14 -2.16
CA PRO A 177 4.89 -2.07 -2.97
C PRO A 177 6.09 -1.45 -2.26
N ARG A 178 7.16 -1.24 -3.05
CA ARG A 178 8.38 -0.57 -2.62
C ARG A 178 8.26 0.93 -2.87
N PHE A 179 9.00 1.71 -2.08
CA PHE A 179 9.13 3.14 -2.29
C PHE A 179 9.61 3.44 -3.73
N SER A 180 8.92 4.32 -4.42
CA SER A 180 9.29 4.83 -5.73
C SER A 180 8.76 6.25 -5.91
N ILE A 181 9.13 6.91 -7.02
CA ILE A 181 8.58 8.22 -7.38
C ILE A 181 7.04 8.14 -7.50
N ASP A 182 6.53 7.09 -8.14
CA ASP A 182 5.09 6.87 -8.34
C ASP A 182 4.37 6.34 -7.07
N PHE A 183 5.12 5.91 -6.05
CA PHE A 183 4.60 5.41 -4.77
C PHE A 183 5.46 5.92 -3.60
N PRO A 184 5.21 7.15 -3.12
CA PRO A 184 6.05 7.84 -2.14
C PRO A 184 5.76 7.36 -0.71
N ALA A 185 5.70 6.04 -0.51
CA ALA A 185 5.44 5.44 0.78
C ALA A 185 6.40 4.29 1.07
N GLU A 186 6.92 4.27 2.29
CA GLU A 186 7.85 3.27 2.80
C GLU A 186 7.11 2.33 3.75
N HIS A 187 7.25 1.02 3.54
CA HIS A 187 6.67 0.04 4.44
C HIS A 187 7.45 0.01 5.76
N LEU A 188 6.75 0.14 6.89
CA LEU A 188 7.34 0.11 8.22
C LEU A 188 7.19 -1.27 8.86
N GLU A 189 8.30 -1.84 9.33
CA GLU A 189 8.34 -3.06 10.12
C GLU A 189 9.22 -2.85 11.38
N THR A 190 8.96 -3.63 12.42
CA THR A 190 9.78 -3.63 13.64
C THR A 190 9.81 -5.00 14.29
N GLU A 191 10.97 -5.37 14.81
CA GLU A 191 11.14 -6.57 15.64
C GLU A 191 10.65 -6.34 17.07
N MET A 192 10.47 -5.08 17.50
CA MET A 192 10.02 -4.73 18.85
C MET A 192 8.58 -5.17 19.12
N GLU A 193 8.25 -5.32 20.40
CA GLU A 193 6.92 -5.66 20.91
C GLU A 193 6.31 -4.51 21.74
N TRP A 194 5.03 -4.61 22.11
CA TRP A 194 4.37 -3.59 22.96
C TRP A 194 5.10 -3.39 24.29
N ASP A 195 5.70 -4.46 24.83
CA ASP A 195 6.43 -4.41 26.10
C ASP A 195 7.74 -3.61 25.99
N ASP A 196 8.28 -3.43 24.78
CA ASP A 196 9.46 -2.60 24.54
C ASP A 196 9.11 -1.11 24.43
N LEU A 197 7.84 -0.79 24.16
CA LEU A 197 7.35 0.58 24.07
C LEU A 197 6.87 1.07 25.44
N VAL A 198 7.61 2.02 26.01
CA VAL A 198 7.23 2.68 27.26
C VAL A 198 6.55 4.02 26.97
N LEU A 199 5.25 4.12 27.29
CA LEU A 199 4.46 5.35 27.17
C LEU A 199 3.84 5.74 28.51
N GLN A 200 3.51 7.02 28.67
CA GLN A 200 2.71 7.47 29.81
C GLN A 200 1.33 6.80 29.79
N PRO A 201 0.73 6.48 30.97
CA PRO A 201 -0.55 5.80 31.04
C PRO A 201 -1.69 6.50 30.29
N SER A 202 -1.69 7.84 30.22
CA SER A 202 -2.67 8.62 29.46
C SER A 202 -2.55 8.39 27.96
N THR A 203 -1.32 8.43 27.43
CA THR A 203 -1.04 8.18 26.01
C THR A 203 -1.43 6.75 25.65
N LEU A 204 -1.07 5.77 26.48
CA LEU A 204 -1.42 4.36 26.26
C LEU A 204 -2.94 4.14 26.20
N ARG A 205 -3.73 4.83 27.04
CA ARG A 205 -5.20 4.75 26.98
C ARG A 205 -5.73 5.24 25.62
N GLN A 206 -5.23 6.35 25.11
CA GLN A 206 -5.65 6.88 23.81
C GLN A 206 -5.23 5.95 22.65
N ILE A 207 -4.05 5.31 22.74
CA ILE A 207 -3.62 4.32 21.77
C ILE A 207 -4.55 3.08 21.77
N ARG A 208 -5.00 2.63 22.95
CA ARG A 208 -5.99 1.55 23.07
C ARG A 208 -7.34 1.91 22.45
N GLU A 209 -7.75 3.18 22.47
CA GLU A 209 -8.98 3.62 21.78
C GLU A 209 -8.85 3.43 20.25
N ILE A 210 -7.68 3.74 19.70
CA ILE A 210 -7.37 3.50 18.27
C ILE A 210 -7.38 1.99 17.98
N GLU A 211 -6.72 1.20 18.82
CA GLU A 211 -6.69 -0.27 18.70
C GLU A 211 -8.11 -0.87 18.71
N ASN A 212 -8.96 -0.42 19.64
CA ASN A 212 -10.36 -0.85 19.72
C ASN A 212 -11.12 -0.51 18.44
N TRP A 213 -10.90 0.68 17.87
CA TRP A 213 -11.51 1.03 16.60
C TRP A 213 -11.04 0.09 15.48
N ILE A 214 -9.74 -0.20 15.39
CA ILE A 214 -9.21 -1.11 14.36
C ILE A 214 -9.89 -2.48 14.47
N LYS A 215 -10.01 -3.02 15.69
CA LYS A 215 -10.58 -4.36 15.95
C LYS A 215 -12.09 -4.45 15.76
N HIS A 216 -12.83 -3.37 16.01
CA HIS A 216 -14.30 -3.42 16.08
C HIS A 216 -15.01 -2.60 14.99
N SER A 217 -14.28 -1.88 14.14
CA SER A 217 -14.88 -1.02 13.11
C SER A 217 -15.74 -1.78 12.10
N ASP A 218 -15.33 -2.98 11.67
CA ASP A 218 -16.11 -3.77 10.70
C ASP A 218 -17.47 -4.21 11.27
N THR A 219 -17.46 -4.80 12.47
CA THR A 219 -18.67 -5.16 13.22
C THR A 219 -19.57 -3.93 13.45
N LEU A 220 -19.00 -2.80 13.88
CA LEU A 220 -19.76 -1.57 14.11
C LEU A 220 -20.44 -1.05 12.84
N LEU A 221 -19.71 -1.02 11.71
CA LEU A 221 -20.23 -0.46 10.46
C LEU A 221 -21.19 -1.42 9.75
N ARG A 222 -20.87 -2.72 9.71
CA ARG A 222 -21.61 -3.73 8.95
C ARG A 222 -22.69 -4.40 9.79
N GLU A 223 -22.31 -5.07 10.87
CA GLU A 223 -23.25 -5.86 11.69
C GLU A 223 -24.23 -4.97 12.45
N TRP A 224 -23.76 -3.87 13.03
CA TRP A 224 -24.63 -2.92 13.76
C TRP A 224 -25.26 -1.87 12.84
N GLY A 225 -24.96 -1.92 11.54
CA GLY A 225 -25.59 -1.06 10.51
C GLY A 225 -25.26 0.44 10.63
N MET A 226 -24.18 0.82 11.33
CA MET A 226 -23.83 2.22 11.55
C MET A 226 -23.27 2.94 10.32
N LYS A 227 -23.02 2.22 9.21
CA LYS A 227 -22.53 2.79 7.94
C LYS A 227 -23.40 3.93 7.39
N LYS A 228 -24.70 3.98 7.72
CA LYS A 228 -25.61 5.08 7.31
C LYS A 228 -25.43 6.36 8.12
N ARG A 229 -24.79 6.28 9.30
CA ARG A 229 -24.66 7.38 10.26
C ARG A 229 -23.22 7.86 10.42
N ILE A 230 -22.26 6.97 10.21
CA ILE A 230 -20.83 7.23 10.44
C ILE A 230 -20.09 6.92 9.14
N LYS A 231 -19.23 7.85 8.72
CA LYS A 231 -18.31 7.61 7.60
C LYS A 231 -17.22 6.62 8.04
N PRO A 232 -16.85 5.66 7.18
CA PRO A 232 -15.69 4.81 7.43
C PRO A 232 -14.38 5.62 7.59
N GLY A 233 -13.38 4.95 8.16
CA GLY A 233 -12.06 5.50 8.44
C GLY A 233 -11.91 6.19 9.79
N TYR A 234 -10.67 6.24 10.25
CA TYR A 234 -10.27 6.86 11.51
C TYR A 234 -9.01 7.68 11.32
N ARG A 235 -8.99 8.86 11.91
CA ARG A 235 -7.92 9.83 11.77
C ARG A 235 -7.40 10.16 13.16
N ALA A 236 -6.13 9.87 13.37
CA ALA A 236 -5.40 10.16 14.59
C ALA A 236 -4.29 11.18 14.31
N LEU A 237 -4.10 12.10 15.25
CA LEU A 237 -3.00 13.05 15.25
C LEU A 237 -2.06 12.72 16.40
N PHE A 238 -0.83 12.34 16.10
CA PHE A 238 0.24 12.12 17.07
C PHE A 238 1.10 13.37 17.15
N HIS A 239 1.14 14.00 18.32
CA HIS A 239 1.94 15.21 18.52
C HIS A 239 2.85 15.11 19.73
N GLY A 240 4.01 15.72 19.65
CA GLY A 240 4.97 15.79 20.74
C GLY A 240 6.40 15.85 20.25
N PRO A 241 7.39 16.01 21.15
CA PRO A 241 8.80 16.12 20.78
C PRO A 241 9.29 14.95 19.91
N PRO A 242 10.34 15.14 19.11
CA PRO A 242 10.95 14.06 18.36
C PRO A 242 11.48 12.96 19.30
N GLY A 243 11.53 11.71 18.83
CA GLY A 243 12.10 10.60 19.59
C GLY A 243 11.25 10.04 20.74
N THR A 244 9.99 10.47 20.87
CA THR A 244 9.04 10.03 21.91
C THR A 244 8.23 8.77 21.56
N GLY A 245 8.50 8.15 20.40
CA GLY A 245 7.90 6.87 20.01
C GLY A 245 6.68 6.93 19.09
N LYS A 246 6.38 8.09 18.46
CA LYS A 246 5.25 8.26 17.52
C LYS A 246 5.24 7.22 16.39
N THR A 247 6.34 7.14 15.64
CA THR A 247 6.48 6.20 14.50
C THR A 247 6.48 4.76 14.98
N LEU A 248 7.22 4.43 16.04
CA LEU A 248 7.24 3.08 16.62
C LEU A 248 5.84 2.62 17.08
N THR A 249 5.06 3.52 17.68
CA THR A 249 3.68 3.22 18.11
C THR A 249 2.79 2.89 16.91
N ALA A 250 2.91 3.61 15.80
CA ALA A 250 2.17 3.31 14.57
C ALA A 250 2.58 1.95 13.99
N THR A 251 3.87 1.64 13.95
CA THR A 251 4.40 0.35 13.50
C THR A 251 3.87 -0.81 14.36
N LEU A 252 3.88 -0.64 15.69
CA LEU A 252 3.35 -1.63 16.63
C LEU A 252 1.83 -1.81 16.48
N LEU A 253 1.06 -0.73 16.30
CA LEU A 253 -0.37 -0.85 16.01
C LEU A 253 -0.63 -1.72 14.79
N GLY A 254 0.14 -1.54 13.71
CA GLY A 254 0.05 -2.39 12.52
C GLY A 254 0.38 -3.85 12.82
N LYS A 255 1.54 -4.09 13.45
CA LYS A 255 1.99 -5.45 13.84
C LYS A 255 0.93 -6.20 14.66
N TYR A 256 0.38 -5.57 15.70
CA TYR A 256 -0.60 -6.20 16.59
C TYR A 256 -2.00 -6.36 16.00
N THR A 257 -2.32 -5.60 14.95
CA THR A 257 -3.61 -5.70 14.26
C THR A 257 -3.52 -6.45 12.93
N GLY A 258 -2.33 -6.93 12.56
CA GLY A 258 -2.08 -7.61 11.29
C GLY A 258 -2.21 -6.70 10.07
N LYS A 259 -2.04 -5.37 10.24
CA LYS A 259 -2.20 -4.36 9.19
C LYS A 259 -0.83 -3.84 8.77
N ASP A 260 -0.62 -3.73 7.46
CA ASP A 260 0.59 -3.09 6.92
C ASP A 260 0.59 -1.60 7.23
N VAL A 261 1.76 -1.07 7.58
CA VAL A 261 1.97 0.35 7.89
C VAL A 261 2.83 0.97 6.81
N TYR A 262 2.36 2.05 6.22
CA TYR A 262 3.09 2.80 5.20
C TYR A 262 3.37 4.21 5.69
N ARG A 263 4.66 4.56 5.77
CA ARG A 263 5.15 5.91 6.10
C ARG A 263 5.20 6.77 4.86
N ILE A 264 4.60 7.95 4.94
CA ILE A 264 4.66 9.00 3.94
C ILE A 264 5.30 10.22 4.58
N ASP A 265 6.44 10.65 4.04
CA ASP A 265 7.11 11.87 4.48
C ASP A 265 6.51 13.08 3.75
N LEU A 266 5.73 13.89 4.48
CA LEU A 266 5.02 15.02 3.89
C LEU A 266 5.96 16.13 3.42
N SER A 267 7.15 16.28 4.01
CA SER A 267 8.09 17.29 3.53
C SER A 267 8.62 16.95 2.14
N GLN A 268 8.83 15.66 1.84
CA GLN A 268 9.26 15.21 0.51
C GLN A 268 8.17 15.32 -0.55
N VAL A 269 6.92 15.09 -0.14
CA VAL A 269 5.74 15.13 -1.00
C VAL A 269 5.40 16.57 -1.39
N VAL A 270 5.45 17.52 -0.45
CA VAL A 270 5.07 18.92 -0.70
C VAL A 270 6.21 19.72 -1.38
N SER A 271 7.48 19.36 -1.17
CA SER A 271 8.61 20.22 -1.59
C SER A 271 9.08 20.05 -3.03
N LYS A 272 8.75 18.94 -3.73
CA LYS A 272 9.48 18.59 -4.96
C LYS A 272 8.77 18.86 -6.28
N TYR A 273 7.44 18.78 -6.39
CA TYR A 273 6.77 18.91 -7.70
C TYR A 273 5.32 19.38 -7.59
N ILE A 274 5.06 20.64 -7.95
CA ILE A 274 3.70 21.19 -8.09
C ILE A 274 2.94 20.38 -9.15
N GLY A 275 1.91 19.63 -8.74
CA GLY A 275 1.04 18.81 -9.61
C GLY A 275 1.38 17.32 -9.76
N GLU A 276 2.66 16.91 -9.77
CA GLU A 276 3.00 15.47 -9.76
C GLU A 276 2.68 14.83 -8.40
N THR A 277 2.78 15.62 -7.34
CA THR A 277 2.41 15.25 -5.98
C THR A 277 0.96 14.80 -5.86
N GLU A 278 0.01 15.47 -6.51
CA GLU A 278 -1.40 15.04 -6.50
C GLU A 278 -1.59 13.69 -7.18
N LYS A 279 -0.92 13.45 -8.32
CA LYS A 279 -0.97 12.16 -9.02
C LYS A 279 -0.41 11.03 -8.17
N ASN A 280 0.73 11.26 -7.50
CA ASN A 280 1.40 10.27 -6.68
C ASN A 280 0.61 9.96 -5.39
N LEU A 281 0.09 10.99 -4.71
CA LEU A 281 -0.81 10.84 -3.57
C LEU A 281 -2.11 10.14 -3.97
N SER A 282 -2.69 10.51 -5.11
CA SER A 282 -3.85 9.83 -5.67
C SER A 282 -3.54 8.36 -5.85
N GLY A 283 -2.43 8.01 -6.51
CA GLY A 283 -1.98 6.63 -6.70
C GLY A 283 -1.78 5.86 -5.39
N LEU A 284 -1.18 6.49 -4.37
CA LEU A 284 -1.03 5.92 -3.03
C LEU A 284 -2.39 5.54 -2.41
N PHE A 285 -3.32 6.49 -2.33
CA PHE A 285 -4.64 6.24 -1.74
C PHE A 285 -5.43 5.20 -2.54
N HIS A 286 -5.30 5.19 -3.87
CA HIS A 286 -5.91 4.16 -4.72
C HIS A 286 -5.31 2.77 -4.45
N LYS A 287 -3.99 2.66 -4.27
CA LYS A 287 -3.35 1.39 -3.93
C LYS A 287 -3.70 0.91 -2.51
N ALA A 288 -3.90 1.85 -1.58
CA ALA A 288 -4.30 1.55 -0.21
C ALA A 288 -5.80 1.18 -0.09
N GLU A 289 -6.60 1.49 -1.12
CA GLU A 289 -8.03 1.20 -1.19
C GLU A 289 -8.24 -0.32 -1.06
N ASN A 290 -9.16 -0.73 -0.18
CA ASN A 290 -9.47 -2.14 0.12
C ASN A 290 -8.35 -2.98 0.76
N LYS A 291 -7.18 -2.41 1.11
CA LYS A 291 -6.09 -3.15 1.77
C LYS A 291 -5.97 -2.93 3.27
N GLU A 292 -6.86 -2.11 3.84
CA GLU A 292 -6.92 -1.78 5.27
C GLU A 292 -5.57 -1.32 5.88
N TRP A 293 -4.70 -0.73 5.06
CA TRP A 293 -3.41 -0.22 5.51
C TRP A 293 -3.55 0.88 6.56
N ILE A 294 -2.53 1.00 7.40
CA ILE A 294 -2.33 2.17 8.27
C ILE A 294 -1.43 3.14 7.50
N LEU A 295 -1.97 4.30 7.15
CA LEU A 295 -1.21 5.35 6.48
C LEU A 295 -0.65 6.31 7.54
N PHE A 296 0.67 6.26 7.74
CA PHE A 296 1.40 7.10 8.69
C PHE A 296 2.06 8.26 7.96
N PHE A 297 1.50 9.46 8.08
CA PHE A 297 2.05 10.68 7.53
C PHE A 297 2.98 11.34 8.55
N ASP A 298 4.27 11.30 8.30
CA ASP A 298 5.28 11.95 9.14
C ASP A 298 5.52 13.39 8.70
N GLU A 299 6.11 14.20 9.59
CA GLU A 299 6.41 15.61 9.34
C GLU A 299 5.20 16.43 8.88
N ALA A 300 4.03 16.19 9.48
CA ALA A 300 2.80 16.93 9.17
C ALA A 300 2.91 18.44 9.41
N ASP A 301 3.93 18.89 10.15
CA ASP A 301 4.35 20.29 10.27
C ASP A 301 4.49 21.00 8.90
N ALA A 302 4.88 20.27 7.86
CA ALA A 302 4.98 20.78 6.49
C ALA A 302 3.63 21.25 5.92
N LEU A 303 2.51 20.68 6.38
CA LEU A 303 1.16 21.10 6.00
C LEU A 303 0.69 22.35 6.76
N PHE A 304 1.36 22.69 7.86
CA PHE A 304 0.99 23.78 8.78
C PHE A 304 1.95 24.94 8.74
N GLY A 305 2.90 24.95 7.79
CA GLY A 305 3.72 26.14 7.50
C GLY A 305 2.77 27.33 7.48
N LYS A 306 3.08 28.36 8.31
CA LYS A 306 2.20 29.50 8.59
C LYS A 306 1.41 29.80 7.32
N ARG A 307 0.08 29.75 7.38
CA ARG A 307 -0.77 30.31 6.32
C ARG A 307 -0.23 31.71 6.07
N THR A 308 0.67 31.84 5.11
CA THR A 308 1.25 33.12 4.78
C THR A 308 0.06 33.88 4.24
N ASP A 309 -0.16 35.08 4.78
CA ASP A 309 -1.07 36.02 4.12
C ASP A 309 -0.76 35.95 2.64
N ILE A 310 -1.76 35.64 1.82
CA ILE A 310 -1.61 35.35 0.38
C ILE A 310 -0.92 36.55 -0.24
N ARG A 311 0.41 36.46 -0.40
CA ARG A 311 1.24 37.51 -0.98
C ARG A 311 1.65 37.14 -2.39
N ASP A 312 1.80 35.84 -2.66
CA ASP A 312 2.24 35.31 -3.95
C ASP A 312 1.37 34.16 -4.46
N ALA A 313 1.39 33.93 -5.78
CA ALA A 313 0.67 32.83 -6.42
C ALA A 313 1.10 31.45 -5.90
N HIS A 314 2.36 31.30 -5.49
CA HIS A 314 2.94 30.07 -4.94
C HIS A 314 2.24 29.61 -3.65
N ASP A 315 1.86 30.56 -2.78
CA ASP A 315 1.17 30.27 -1.51
C ASP A 315 -0.27 29.77 -1.73
N LYS A 316 -0.90 30.20 -2.83
CA LYS A 316 -2.24 29.72 -3.20
C LYS A 316 -2.22 28.25 -3.62
N TYR A 317 -1.18 27.82 -4.34
CA TYR A 317 -1.03 26.42 -4.77
C TYR A 317 -0.75 25.50 -3.58
N ALA A 318 0.13 25.88 -2.65
CA ALA A 318 0.42 25.09 -1.45
C ALA A 318 -0.83 24.87 -0.55
N ASN A 319 -1.68 25.89 -0.43
CA ASN A 319 -2.95 25.77 0.30
C ASN A 319 -3.95 24.83 -0.40
N GLN A 320 -3.98 24.83 -1.73
CA GLN A 320 -4.84 23.94 -2.51
C GLN A 320 -4.39 22.48 -2.37
N GLU A 321 -3.08 22.20 -2.43
CA GLU A 321 -2.52 20.86 -2.24
C GLU A 321 -2.81 20.32 -0.83
N THR A 322 -2.67 21.17 0.19
CA THR A 322 -3.01 20.81 1.57
C THR A 322 -4.50 20.46 1.71
N ALA A 323 -5.38 21.23 1.06
CA ALA A 323 -6.81 20.94 1.05
C ALA A 323 -7.13 19.63 0.32
N TYR A 324 -6.47 19.36 -0.81
CA TYR A 324 -6.61 18.11 -1.55
C TYR A 324 -6.17 16.90 -0.70
N LEU A 325 -4.98 16.96 -0.10
CA LEU A 325 -4.47 15.89 0.77
C LEU A 325 -5.43 15.61 1.92
N LEU A 326 -5.94 16.65 2.57
CA LEU A 326 -6.92 16.51 3.65
C LEU A 326 -8.20 15.83 3.18
N GLN A 327 -8.72 16.21 2.01
CA GLN A 327 -9.88 15.56 1.43
C GLN A 327 -9.62 14.07 1.16
N ARG A 328 -8.42 13.69 0.71
CA ARG A 328 -8.05 12.28 0.50
C ARG A 328 -7.92 11.52 1.82
N ILE A 329 -7.34 12.13 2.86
CA ILE A 329 -7.28 11.56 4.21
C ILE A 329 -8.69 11.31 4.78
N GLU A 330 -9.62 12.25 4.58
CA GLU A 330 -11.02 12.12 4.98
C GLU A 330 -11.81 11.11 4.14
N GLY A 331 -11.35 10.83 2.92
CA GLY A 331 -11.94 9.85 2.03
C GLY A 331 -11.45 8.42 2.25
N TYR A 332 -10.37 8.22 3.01
CA TYR A 332 -9.78 6.89 3.20
C TYR A 332 -10.51 6.09 4.29
N ASP A 333 -11.00 4.90 3.96
CA ASP A 333 -11.79 4.05 4.86
C ASP A 333 -10.97 3.36 5.97
N GLY A 334 -9.63 3.39 5.89
CA GLY A 334 -8.72 2.82 6.88
C GLY A 334 -8.26 3.80 7.96
N LEU A 335 -7.18 3.44 8.66
CA LEU A 335 -6.58 4.29 9.69
C LEU A 335 -5.54 5.23 9.05
N VAL A 336 -5.70 6.52 9.27
CA VAL A 336 -4.69 7.53 8.96
C VAL A 336 -4.13 8.12 10.26
N ILE A 337 -2.81 8.13 10.39
CA ILE A 337 -2.10 8.74 11.52
C ILE A 337 -1.23 9.87 10.96
N LEU A 338 -1.42 11.09 11.45
CA LEU A 338 -0.50 12.20 11.16
C LEU A 338 0.41 12.43 12.36
N ALA A 339 1.71 12.57 12.14
CA ALA A 339 2.69 12.88 13.17
C ALA A 339 3.28 14.29 12.99
N THR A 340 3.32 15.05 14.07
CA THR A 340 3.86 16.42 14.12
C THR A 340 4.70 16.62 15.37
N ASN A 341 5.74 17.43 15.26
CA ASN A 341 6.52 17.88 16.41
C ASN A 341 5.95 19.17 17.04
N GLN A 342 5.16 19.96 16.31
CA GLN A 342 4.67 21.27 16.73
C GLN A 342 3.14 21.40 16.62
N ARG A 343 2.41 20.99 17.66
CA ARG A 343 0.95 21.19 17.72
C ARG A 343 0.53 22.67 17.70
N GLY A 344 1.36 23.56 18.23
CA GLY A 344 1.00 24.98 18.44
C GLY A 344 0.66 25.76 17.15
N ASN A 345 1.05 25.24 15.98
CA ASN A 345 0.80 25.89 14.69
C ASN A 345 -0.50 25.42 14.01
N MET A 346 -1.24 24.48 14.63
CA MET A 346 -2.45 23.89 14.04
C MET A 346 -3.69 24.67 14.44
N ASP A 347 -4.58 24.92 13.47
CA ASP A 347 -5.85 25.59 13.75
C ASP A 347 -6.94 24.62 14.26
N ASP A 348 -7.97 25.18 14.88
CA ASP A 348 -9.10 24.40 15.41
C ASP A 348 -9.89 23.69 14.30
N ALA A 349 -9.95 24.28 13.10
CA ALA A 349 -10.68 23.72 11.97
C ALA A 349 -10.05 22.40 11.47
N PHE A 350 -8.72 22.31 11.46
CA PHE A 350 -7.98 21.10 11.16
C PHE A 350 -8.13 20.07 12.27
N THR A 351 -7.96 20.51 13.52
CA THR A 351 -8.01 19.64 14.70
C THR A 351 -9.35 18.90 14.84
N ARG A 352 -10.47 19.54 14.48
CA ARG A 352 -11.83 18.92 14.48
C ARG A 352 -12.01 17.76 13.50
N ARG A 353 -11.12 17.56 12.54
CA ARG A 353 -11.18 16.46 11.55
C ARG A 353 -10.64 15.13 12.11
N PHE A 354 -9.94 15.18 13.25
CA PHE A 354 -9.36 14.02 13.90
C PHE A 354 -10.29 13.49 14.97
N GLN A 355 -10.41 12.16 15.02
CA GLN A 355 -11.17 11.47 16.06
C GLN A 355 -10.31 11.29 17.32
N ALA A 356 -9.00 11.10 17.15
CA ALA A 356 -8.05 11.01 18.25
C ALA A 356 -6.91 12.03 18.11
N ILE A 357 -6.57 12.69 19.21
CA ILE A 357 -5.40 13.56 19.31
C ILE A 357 -4.57 13.04 20.47
N VAL A 358 -3.46 12.40 20.13
CA VAL A 358 -2.60 11.67 21.06
C VAL A 358 -1.35 12.49 21.33
N HIS A 359 -1.15 12.83 22.60
CA HIS A 359 0.03 13.55 23.04
C HIS A 359 1.12 12.57 23.45
N PHE A 360 2.30 12.70 22.86
CA PHE A 360 3.53 12.01 23.19
C PHE A 360 4.49 12.98 23.92
N PRO A 361 4.28 13.21 25.24
CA PRO A 361 5.16 14.07 26.02
C PRO A 361 6.55 13.43 26.19
N MET A 362 7.51 14.23 26.67
CA MET A 362 8.76 13.67 27.19
C MET A 362 8.45 12.64 28.30
N PRO A 363 9.16 11.49 28.33
CA PRO A 363 8.97 10.48 29.37
C PRO A 363 9.34 11.05 30.74
N ARG A 364 8.59 10.75 31.79
CA ARG A 364 8.93 11.19 33.17
C ARG A 364 10.01 10.26 33.74
N PRO A 365 10.58 10.55 34.93
CA PRO A 365 11.63 9.72 35.50
C PRO A 365 11.29 8.23 35.59
N GLU A 366 10.05 7.86 35.94
CA GLU A 366 9.66 6.44 35.99
C GLU A 366 9.62 5.79 34.59
N GLU A 367 9.08 6.46 33.57
CA GLU A 367 9.13 5.92 32.20
C GLU A 367 10.57 5.83 31.68
N ARG A 368 11.41 6.84 31.94
CA ARG A 368 12.83 6.82 31.57
C ARG A 368 13.59 5.69 32.27
N TYR A 369 13.29 5.43 33.53
CA TYR A 369 13.86 4.29 34.27
C TYR A 369 13.55 2.97 33.54
N HIS A 370 12.30 2.76 33.13
CA HIS A 370 11.92 1.56 32.40
C HIS A 370 12.64 1.46 31.04
N ILE A 371 12.75 2.56 30.30
CA ILE A 371 13.49 2.57 29.02
C ILE A 371 14.96 2.21 29.28
N TRP A 372 15.64 2.88 30.20
CA TRP A 372 17.04 2.60 30.55
C TRP A 372 17.28 1.16 30.98
N SER A 373 16.40 0.61 31.81
CA SER A 373 16.52 -0.77 32.32
C SER A 373 16.44 -1.84 31.23
N LYS A 374 15.87 -1.52 30.07
CA LYS A 374 15.70 -2.41 28.92
C LYS A 374 16.59 -2.06 27.73
N ALA A 375 17.27 -0.91 27.76
CA ALA A 375 17.95 -0.38 26.58
C ALA A 375 19.17 -1.22 26.19
N PHE A 376 19.91 -1.73 27.17
CA PHE A 376 21.18 -2.44 26.92
C PHE A 376 20.97 -3.93 26.62
N PRO A 377 21.70 -4.47 25.64
CA PRO A 377 21.68 -5.88 25.35
C PRO A 377 22.35 -6.68 26.48
N PRO A 378 21.98 -7.96 26.68
CA PRO A 378 22.44 -8.76 27.82
C PRO A 378 23.96 -9.04 27.83
N GLN A 379 24.65 -8.81 26.72
CA GLN A 379 26.11 -8.97 26.60
C GLN A 379 26.89 -7.84 27.28
N ILE A 380 26.25 -6.71 27.61
CA ILE A 380 26.88 -5.59 28.30
C ILE A 380 26.67 -5.75 29.80
N GLU A 381 27.77 -5.89 30.52
CA GLU A 381 27.82 -5.96 31.98
C GLU A 381 27.68 -4.54 32.55
N ILE A 382 26.52 -4.27 33.16
CA ILE A 382 26.24 -2.98 33.79
C ILE A 382 27.01 -2.86 35.11
N GLY A 383 27.81 -1.81 35.25
CA GLY A 383 28.55 -1.49 36.48
C GLY A 383 27.62 -1.33 37.68
N LYS A 384 28.04 -1.85 38.84
CA LYS A 384 27.24 -1.84 40.08
C LYS A 384 26.95 -0.43 40.60
N GLU A 385 27.75 0.54 40.17
CA GLU A 385 27.62 1.95 40.48
C GLU A 385 26.51 2.65 39.68
N ILE A 386 25.98 2.02 38.63
CA ILE A 386 24.94 2.60 37.78
C ILE A 386 23.58 2.37 38.43
N ASP A 387 23.00 3.44 38.97
CA ASP A 387 21.62 3.48 39.44
C ASP A 387 20.71 4.11 38.38
N TRP A 388 19.94 3.27 37.69
CA TRP A 388 19.01 3.73 36.65
C TRP A 388 17.97 4.71 37.15
N ARG A 389 17.57 4.68 38.43
CA ARG A 389 16.62 5.66 38.98
C ARG A 389 17.26 7.04 39.08
N GLN A 390 18.53 7.10 39.49
CA GLN A 390 19.28 8.36 39.55
C GLN A 390 19.56 8.90 38.14
N ILE A 391 19.99 8.04 37.21
CA ILE A 391 20.19 8.42 35.80
C ILE A 391 18.90 8.96 35.19
N ALA A 392 17.79 8.25 35.36
CA ALA A 392 16.50 8.65 34.84
C ALA A 392 15.98 9.96 35.46
N ALA A 393 16.24 10.21 36.75
CA ALA A 393 15.85 11.46 37.40
C ALA A 393 16.69 12.65 36.92
N ARG A 394 18.00 12.46 36.75
CA ARG A 394 18.95 13.53 36.39
C ARG A 394 18.92 13.91 34.92
N PHE A 395 18.75 12.95 34.01
CA PHE A 395 18.88 13.16 32.57
C PHE A 395 17.54 13.02 31.85
N GLU A 396 17.03 14.12 31.33
CA GLU A 396 15.81 14.23 30.53
C GLU A 396 16.10 14.00 29.03
N LEU A 397 16.14 12.72 28.66
CA LEU A 397 16.23 12.25 27.29
C LEU A 397 14.91 11.63 26.82
N ALA A 398 14.63 11.74 25.52
CA ALA A 398 13.57 10.99 24.87
C ALA A 398 14.01 9.53 24.65
N GLY A 399 13.07 8.64 24.32
CA GLY A 399 13.38 7.22 24.07
C GLY A 399 14.45 7.04 23.00
N ALA A 400 14.35 7.77 21.88
CA ALA A 400 15.37 7.72 20.83
C ALA A 400 16.75 8.21 21.30
N GLY A 401 16.81 9.24 22.16
CA GLY A 401 18.06 9.71 22.76
C GLY A 401 18.70 8.66 23.67
N ILE A 402 17.89 7.96 24.48
CA ILE A 402 18.36 6.84 25.31
C ILE A 402 18.92 5.70 24.44
N MET A 403 18.25 5.37 23.33
CA MET A 403 18.74 4.35 22.39
C MET A 403 20.03 4.79 21.68
N ASN A 404 20.17 6.07 21.32
CA ASN A 404 21.41 6.60 20.74
C ASN A 404 22.59 6.50 21.72
N VAL A 405 22.37 6.83 23.00
CA VAL A 405 23.39 6.66 24.04
C VAL A 405 23.78 5.20 24.20
N THR A 406 22.78 4.31 24.28
CA THR A 406 22.97 2.86 24.39
C THR A 406 23.79 2.31 23.22
N HIS A 407 23.41 2.69 22.00
CA HIS A 407 24.12 2.30 20.79
C HIS A 407 25.58 2.77 20.79
N HIS A 408 25.83 4.02 21.20
CA HIS A 408 27.19 4.54 21.31
C HIS A 408 28.01 3.76 22.35
N CYS A 409 27.48 3.55 23.55
CA CYS A 409 28.14 2.77 24.59
C CYS A 409 28.45 1.34 24.15
N ALA A 410 27.53 0.69 23.44
CA ALA A 410 27.72 -0.66 22.92
C ALA A 410 28.85 -0.73 21.88
N LEU A 411 28.91 0.25 20.97
CA LEU A 411 29.99 0.33 19.98
C LEU A 411 31.36 0.58 20.62
N GLU A 412 31.45 1.49 21.59
CA GLU A 412 32.70 1.75 22.32
C GLU A 412 33.16 0.53 23.11
N ALA A 413 32.24 -0.18 23.76
CA ALA A 413 32.54 -1.44 24.45
C ALA A 413 33.14 -2.48 23.49
N LEU A 414 32.54 -2.65 22.30
CA LEU A 414 33.07 -3.53 21.26
C LEU A 414 34.44 -3.09 20.74
N ALA A 415 34.64 -1.79 20.52
CA ALA A 415 35.91 -1.24 20.06
C ALA A 415 37.05 -1.47 21.06
N ASP A 416 36.76 -1.31 22.35
CA ASP A 416 37.70 -1.53 23.45
C ASP A 416 37.87 -3.02 23.82
N GLN A 417 37.15 -3.92 23.15
CA GLN A 417 37.05 -5.34 23.52
C GLN A 417 36.66 -5.55 24.99
N SER A 418 35.89 -4.60 25.53
CA SER A 418 35.36 -4.62 26.89
C SER A 418 33.86 -4.95 26.85
N ARG A 419 33.36 -5.59 27.90
CA ARG A 419 31.92 -5.82 28.09
C ARG A 419 31.34 -4.99 29.21
N SER A 420 32.15 -4.23 29.94
CA SER A 420 31.71 -3.46 31.10
C SER A 420 31.31 -2.04 30.71
N LEU A 421 30.12 -1.63 31.14
CA LEU A 421 29.68 -0.24 31.13
C LEU A 421 29.86 0.35 32.52
N ASP A 422 30.74 1.34 32.66
CA ASP A 422 30.90 2.11 33.89
C ASP A 422 30.13 3.44 33.83
N ILE A 423 29.93 4.06 35.01
CA ILE A 423 29.21 5.34 35.10
C ILE A 423 29.86 6.44 34.27
N LYS A 424 31.20 6.47 34.17
CA LYS A 424 31.93 7.52 33.46
C LYS A 424 31.67 7.47 31.96
N ARG A 425 31.69 6.27 31.37
CA ARG A 425 31.37 6.03 29.96
C ARG A 425 29.91 6.38 29.68
N LEU A 426 28.99 5.98 30.56
CA LEU A 426 27.58 6.30 30.41
C LEU A 426 27.34 7.82 30.44
N GLU A 427 27.86 8.52 31.44
CA GLU A 427 27.70 9.98 31.54
C GLU A 427 28.33 10.72 30.36
N ALA A 428 29.52 10.31 29.91
CA ALA A 428 30.15 10.89 28.73
C ALA A 428 29.28 10.73 27.47
N ALA A 429 28.69 9.55 27.27
CA ALA A 429 27.78 9.28 26.16
C ALA A 429 26.47 10.09 26.26
N ILE A 430 25.92 10.24 27.47
CA ILE A 430 24.75 11.11 27.72
C ILE A 430 25.07 12.58 27.37
N MET A 431 26.21 13.10 27.83
CA MET A 431 26.61 14.49 27.55
C MET A 431 26.82 14.74 26.06
N ARG A 432 27.35 13.75 25.34
CA ARG A 432 27.47 13.79 23.87
C ARG A 432 26.11 13.90 23.20
N GLU A 433 25.12 13.11 23.64
CA GLU A 433 23.77 13.18 23.07
C GLU A 433 23.09 14.53 23.39
N TYR A 434 23.26 15.06 24.60
CA TYR A 434 22.80 16.40 24.97
C TYR A 434 23.38 17.50 24.05
N SER A 435 24.69 17.42 23.81
CA SER A 435 25.38 18.37 22.93
C SER A 435 24.84 18.29 21.50
N LYS A 436 24.51 17.10 21.01
CA LYS A 436 23.90 16.87 19.69
C LYS A 436 22.47 17.41 19.61
N GLU A 437 21.69 17.29 20.69
CA GLU A 437 20.34 17.87 20.79
C GLU A 437 20.36 19.41 20.99
N GLY A 438 21.53 20.04 21.10
CA GLY A 438 21.66 21.48 21.33
C GLY A 438 21.23 21.91 22.73
N LYS A 439 21.12 20.97 23.68
CA LYS A 439 20.88 21.28 25.09
C LYS A 439 22.18 21.76 25.72
N VAL A 440 22.21 23.01 26.17
CA VAL A 440 23.34 23.54 26.94
C VAL A 440 23.35 22.85 28.31
N VAL A 441 24.48 22.22 28.64
CA VAL A 441 24.69 21.43 29.88
C VAL A 441 24.72 22.32 31.11
#